data_AF-A0A2I5TKT7-F1
#
_entry.id   AF-A0A2I5TKT7-F1
#
_cell.length_a   1.000
_cell.length_b   1.000
_cell.length_c   1.000
_cell.angle_alpha   90.00
_cell.angle_beta   90.00
_cell.angle_gamma   90.00
#
_symmetry.space_group_name_H-M   'P 1'
#
loop_
_entity.id
_entity.type
_entity.pdbx_description
1 polymer ?
#
loop_
_entity_poly.entity_id
_entity_poly.type
_entity_poly.pdbx_seq_one_letter_code
_entity_poly.pdbx_strand_id
1 'polypeptide(L)'
;MAIAQSDFTLYRGKAYEGQISTIDVVEVVSRRVKTALIQFGRAVVRGEAARSCAPVSTTTTANDIIGFSVRSMAEFSNSVPVNPPDYSTGYDVDHTASILRRGGMFALCIDGASAGDTVSVNLVAGENQGRLTTGTGDGLLVLNQVKWVDDVVAGEIGEIRVDGILNA
;
A
#
# COMPACT_ATOMS: atom_id res chain seq x y z
N MET A 1 16.57 -21.80 -5.18
CA MET A 1 15.93 -20.61 -4.59
C MET A 1 16.41 -19.43 -5.42
N ALA A 2 15.53 -18.78 -6.19
CA ALA A 2 15.89 -17.66 -7.05
C ALA A 2 15.14 -16.43 -6.54
N ILE A 3 15.89 -15.41 -6.12
CA ILE A 3 15.32 -14.09 -5.81
C ILE A 3 15.33 -13.34 -7.14
N ALA A 4 14.16 -13.20 -7.78
CA ALA A 4 14.02 -12.35 -8.95
C ALA A 4 13.86 -10.91 -8.45
N GLN A 5 14.92 -10.10 -8.57
CA GLN A 5 14.87 -8.68 -8.24
C GLN A 5 14.75 -7.88 -9.55
N SER A 6 13.53 -7.75 -10.11
CA SER A 6 13.33 -7.09 -11.42
C SER A 6 13.05 -5.59 -11.34
N ASP A 7 12.75 -5.04 -10.16
CA ASP A 7 12.11 -3.72 -10.08
C ASP A 7 13.04 -2.59 -9.58
N PHE A 8 14.33 -2.87 -9.37
CA PHE A 8 15.30 -1.88 -8.88
C PHE A 8 15.41 -0.63 -9.76
N THR A 9 15.07 -0.73 -11.04
CA THR A 9 15.17 0.38 -11.98
C THR A 9 13.89 1.19 -12.13
N LEU A 10 12.73 0.66 -11.73
CA LEU A 10 11.43 1.27 -12.04
C LEU A 10 11.28 2.67 -11.41
N TYR A 11 11.86 2.86 -10.23
CA TYR A 11 11.82 4.13 -9.50
C TYR A 11 13.21 4.59 -9.03
N ARG A 12 14.26 4.22 -9.78
CA ARG A 12 15.65 4.53 -9.43
C ARG A 12 15.85 6.04 -9.28
N GLY A 13 16.27 6.47 -8.09
CA GLY A 13 16.45 7.89 -7.76
C GLY A 13 15.24 8.57 -7.11
N LYS A 14 14.11 7.87 -6.94
CA LYS A 14 12.94 8.33 -6.20
C LYS A 14 12.77 7.52 -4.90
N ALA A 15 11.90 6.50 -4.90
CA ALA A 15 11.67 5.55 -3.81
C ALA A 15 10.87 4.34 -4.32
N TYR A 16 10.72 3.28 -3.53
CA TYR A 16 9.87 2.14 -3.89
C TYR A 16 8.49 2.25 -3.24
N GLU A 17 7.45 1.77 -3.93
CA GLU A 17 6.11 1.65 -3.34
C GLU A 17 6.16 0.78 -2.07
N GLY A 18 5.57 1.29 -0.99
CA GLY A 18 5.55 0.69 0.35
C GLY A 18 6.79 0.97 1.20
N GLN A 19 7.78 1.72 0.71
CA GLN A 19 8.98 2.06 1.49
C GLN A 19 8.65 3.10 2.57
N ILE A 20 9.08 2.87 3.81
CA ILE A 20 8.97 3.87 4.88
C ILE A 20 9.83 5.09 4.50
N SER A 21 9.25 6.30 4.56
CA SER A 21 9.90 7.54 4.12
C SER A 21 10.81 8.19 5.16
N THR A 22 10.67 7.80 6.44
CA THR A 22 11.39 8.41 7.56
C THR A 22 12.23 7.39 8.35
N ILE A 23 13.24 7.92 9.05
CA ILE A 23 14.02 7.19 10.06
C ILE A 23 13.44 7.35 11.48
N ASP A 24 12.40 8.17 11.64
CA ASP A 24 11.74 8.43 12.90
C ASP A 24 10.87 7.25 13.37
N VAL A 25 10.27 7.40 14.55
CA VAL A 25 9.36 6.40 15.12
C VAL A 25 8.11 6.26 14.24
N VAL A 26 7.93 5.06 13.71
CA VAL A 26 6.72 4.63 13.00
C VAL A 26 6.04 3.47 13.73
N GLU A 27 4.71 3.40 13.66
CA GLU A 27 3.94 2.28 14.20
C GLU A 27 3.71 1.26 13.07
N VAL A 28 4.48 0.18 13.08
CA VAL A 28 4.31 -0.95 12.15
C VAL A 28 3.93 -2.20 12.95
N VAL A 29 2.86 -2.86 12.53
CA VAL A 29 2.36 -4.07 13.19
C VAL A 29 2.37 -5.26 12.24
N SER A 30 2.74 -6.42 12.76
CA SER A 30 2.70 -7.67 11.99
C SER A 30 1.28 -8.24 11.95
N ARG A 31 0.83 -8.63 10.76
CA ARG A 31 -0.47 -9.30 10.53
C ARG A 31 -0.30 -10.45 9.53
N ARG A 32 -0.97 -11.58 9.79
CA ARG A 32 -0.96 -12.70 8.83
C ARG A 32 -1.90 -12.38 7.67
N VAL A 33 -1.41 -12.48 6.44
CA VAL A 33 -2.23 -12.30 5.25
C VAL A 33 -3.22 -13.45 5.14
N LYS A 34 -4.47 -13.10 4.88
CA LYS A 34 -5.56 -14.02 4.57
C LYS A 34 -6.22 -13.58 3.27
N THR A 35 -6.95 -14.53 2.69
CA THR A 35 -7.74 -14.44 1.45
C THR A 35 -6.96 -14.28 0.15
N ALA A 36 -6.09 -13.28 0.02
CA ALA A 36 -5.36 -13.01 -1.22
C ALA A 36 -4.05 -12.24 -0.99
N LEU A 37 -3.20 -12.20 -2.02
CA LEU A 37 -1.97 -11.41 -2.09
C LEU A 37 -2.24 -9.94 -1.72
N ILE A 38 -1.40 -9.38 -0.86
CA ILE A 38 -1.38 -7.95 -0.54
C ILE A 38 -0.13 -7.33 -1.16
N GLN A 39 -0.30 -6.59 -2.25
CA GLN A 39 0.78 -5.81 -2.86
C GLN A 39 1.21 -4.68 -1.94
N PHE A 40 2.44 -4.19 -2.09
CA PHE A 40 2.96 -3.09 -1.29
C PHE A 40 2.32 -1.74 -1.56
N GLY A 41 2.39 -0.85 -0.56
CA GLY A 41 1.79 0.48 -0.61
C GLY A 41 0.26 0.47 -0.61
N ARG A 42 -0.38 -0.70 -0.52
CA ARG A 42 -1.83 -0.84 -0.54
C ARG A 42 -2.45 -0.65 0.83
N ALA A 43 -3.65 -0.08 0.86
CA ALA A 43 -4.52 -0.13 2.02
C ALA A 43 -4.91 -1.58 2.35
N VAL A 44 -5.03 -1.89 3.64
CA VAL A 44 -5.40 -3.22 4.12
C VAL A 44 -6.50 -3.16 5.16
N VAL A 45 -7.34 -4.18 5.17
CA VAL A 45 -8.39 -4.37 6.18
C VAL A 45 -8.03 -5.48 7.16
N ARG A 46 -8.77 -5.57 8.25
CA ARG A 46 -8.71 -6.74 9.14
C ARG A 46 -9.17 -8.00 8.39
N GLY A 47 -8.35 -9.05 8.45
CA GLY A 47 -8.72 -10.36 7.93
C GLY A 47 -9.62 -11.14 8.90
N GLU A 48 -10.18 -12.25 8.43
CA GLU A 48 -11.16 -13.06 9.18
C GLU A 48 -10.57 -13.74 10.43
N ALA A 49 -9.26 -14.04 10.43
CA ALA A 49 -8.58 -14.68 11.55
C ALA A 49 -8.03 -13.66 12.57
N ALA A 50 -7.72 -14.14 13.78
CA ALA A 50 -7.07 -13.33 14.80
C ALA A 50 -5.72 -12.78 14.29
N ARG A 51 -5.49 -11.47 14.50
CA ARG A 51 -4.26 -10.76 14.07
C ARG A 51 -3.93 -10.96 12.58
N SER A 52 -4.96 -11.03 11.74
CA SER A 52 -4.81 -11.15 10.28
C SER A 52 -5.18 -9.87 9.53
N CYS A 53 -4.75 -9.80 8.27
CA CYS A 53 -5.08 -8.76 7.32
C CYS A 53 -5.56 -9.36 6.00
N ALA A 54 -6.29 -8.57 5.23
CA ALA A 54 -6.76 -8.89 3.88
C ALA A 54 -6.70 -7.63 3.01
N PRO A 55 -6.68 -7.76 1.66
CA PRO A 55 -6.84 -6.61 0.78
C PRO A 55 -8.23 -5.96 0.95
N VAL A 56 -8.33 -4.69 0.59
CA VAL A 56 -9.62 -3.98 0.53
C VAL A 56 -10.52 -4.58 -0.56
N SER A 57 -11.82 -4.31 -0.46
CA SER A 57 -12.84 -4.71 -1.42
C SER A 57 -13.71 -3.51 -1.82
N THR A 58 -14.61 -3.69 -2.79
CA THR A 58 -15.55 -2.64 -3.22
C THR A 58 -16.51 -2.18 -2.11
N THR A 59 -16.66 -2.95 -1.04
CA THR A 59 -17.55 -2.63 0.09
C THR A 59 -16.79 -2.18 1.34
N THR A 60 -15.47 -2.02 1.26
CA THR A 60 -14.64 -1.58 2.39
C THR A 60 -15.03 -0.17 2.83
N THR A 61 -15.13 0.03 4.14
CA THR A 61 -15.36 1.34 4.77
C THR A 61 -14.08 1.85 5.44
N ALA A 62 -14.03 3.13 5.82
CA ALA A 62 -12.88 3.72 6.50
C ALA A 62 -12.52 2.96 7.79
N ASN A 63 -13.53 2.54 8.55
CA ASN A 63 -13.38 1.81 9.81
C ASN A 63 -12.78 0.41 9.64
N ASP A 64 -12.83 -0.16 8.43
CA ASP A 64 -12.28 -1.48 8.17
C ASP A 64 -10.76 -1.42 7.93
N ILE A 65 -10.23 -0.25 7.54
CA ILE A 65 -8.82 -0.09 7.23
C ILE A 65 -8.00 -0.09 8.52
N ILE A 66 -7.03 -1.00 8.56
CA ILE A 66 -6.14 -1.17 9.70
C ILE A 66 -4.73 -0.62 9.47
N GLY A 67 -4.45 -0.10 8.28
CA GLY A 67 -3.19 0.51 7.87
C GLY A 67 -2.85 0.24 6.41
N PHE A 68 -1.56 0.35 6.08
CA PHE A 68 -1.02 0.14 4.74
C PHE A 68 0.13 -0.87 4.75
N SER A 69 0.22 -1.71 3.72
CA SER A 69 1.29 -2.70 3.60
C SER A 69 2.64 -2.05 3.28
N VAL A 70 3.64 -2.33 4.12
CA VAL A 70 5.02 -1.83 3.99
C VAL A 70 5.88 -2.85 3.27
N ARG A 71 6.80 -2.36 2.44
CA ARG A 71 7.81 -3.17 1.75
C ARG A 71 8.77 -3.85 2.73
N SER A 72 8.98 -5.15 2.57
CA SER A 72 10.06 -5.88 3.24
C SER A 72 11.31 -5.91 2.37
N MET A 73 12.50 -5.91 2.99
CA MET A 73 13.77 -6.05 2.27
C MET A 73 13.97 -7.45 1.66
N ALA A 74 13.25 -8.46 2.16
CA ALA A 74 13.49 -9.87 1.84
C ALA A 74 12.49 -10.45 0.82
N GLU A 75 11.95 -9.64 -0.08
CA GLU A 75 10.91 -10.14 -0.98
C GLU A 75 11.37 -11.25 -1.93
N PHE A 76 10.50 -12.25 -2.03
CA PHE A 76 10.54 -13.32 -3.01
C PHE A 76 9.49 -13.00 -4.07
N SER A 77 9.73 -13.38 -5.34
CA SER A 77 8.67 -13.31 -6.35
C SER A 77 7.55 -14.29 -5.97
N ASN A 78 6.32 -13.81 -5.81
CA ASN A 78 5.15 -14.67 -5.57
C ASN A 78 4.64 -15.34 -6.85
N SER A 79 5.33 -15.13 -7.97
CA SER A 79 4.97 -15.63 -9.29
C SER A 79 6.12 -16.39 -9.94
N VAL A 80 5.78 -17.36 -10.79
CA VAL A 80 6.76 -18.17 -11.52
C VAL A 80 7.62 -17.30 -12.44
N PRO A 81 8.90 -17.65 -12.67
CA PRO A 81 9.76 -17.01 -13.68
C PRO A 81 9.06 -16.90 -15.04
N VAL A 82 8.86 -15.67 -15.53
CA VAL A 82 8.28 -15.37 -16.85
C VAL A 82 9.20 -14.48 -17.68
N ASN A 83 9.08 -14.54 -19.01
CA ASN A 83 9.84 -13.70 -19.94
C ASN A 83 8.86 -13.06 -20.95
N PRO A 84 8.64 -11.73 -20.93
CA PRO A 84 9.32 -10.74 -20.09
C PRO A 84 9.01 -10.88 -18.59
N PRO A 85 9.91 -10.41 -17.69
CA PRO A 85 9.72 -10.50 -16.25
C PRO A 85 8.56 -9.59 -15.80
N ASP A 86 7.46 -10.20 -15.35
CA ASP A 86 6.29 -9.53 -14.79
C ASP A 86 5.93 -10.23 -13.48
N TYR A 87 6.65 -9.85 -12.41
CA TYR A 87 6.58 -10.53 -11.13
C TYR A 87 5.65 -9.80 -10.17
N SER A 88 4.69 -10.52 -9.60
CA SER A 88 3.88 -10.00 -8.50
C SER A 88 4.73 -9.82 -7.24
N THR A 89 4.74 -8.60 -6.70
CA THR A 89 5.41 -8.23 -5.45
C THR A 89 4.40 -7.97 -4.33
N GLY A 90 4.73 -8.34 -3.10
CA GLY A 90 3.85 -8.24 -1.94
C GLY A 90 3.88 -9.44 -0.98
N TYR A 91 2.96 -9.43 -0.02
CA TYR A 91 2.78 -10.52 0.94
C TYR A 91 1.71 -11.51 0.45
N ASP A 92 2.14 -12.72 0.09
CA ASP A 92 1.23 -13.81 -0.29
C ASP A 92 0.40 -14.31 0.90
N VAL A 93 -0.63 -15.11 0.62
CA VAL A 93 -1.48 -15.74 1.63
C VAL A 93 -0.60 -16.51 2.63
N ASP A 94 -0.95 -16.37 3.91
CA ASP A 94 -0.21 -16.94 5.05
C ASP A 94 1.17 -16.34 5.35
N HIS A 95 1.66 -15.40 4.56
CA HIS A 95 2.82 -14.59 4.95
C HIS A 95 2.47 -13.62 6.09
N THR A 96 3.50 -13.17 6.79
CA THR A 96 3.35 -12.11 7.80
C THR A 96 3.66 -10.76 7.15
N ALA A 97 2.63 -9.95 6.95
CA ALA A 97 2.72 -8.60 6.44
C ALA A 97 3.08 -7.59 7.52
N SER A 98 3.92 -6.63 7.16
CA SER A 98 4.20 -5.42 7.94
C SER A 98 3.19 -4.34 7.57
N ILE A 99 2.38 -3.90 8.52
CA ILE A 99 1.29 -2.93 8.29
C ILE A 99 1.60 -1.62 9.03
N LEU A 100 1.78 -0.53 8.28
CA LEU A 100 1.94 0.82 8.82
C LEU A 100 0.60 1.35 9.33
N ARG A 101 0.57 1.74 10.61
CA ARG A 101 -0.55 2.41 11.27
C ARG A 101 -0.34 3.89 11.49
N ARG A 102 0.93 4.30 11.62
CA ARG A 102 1.32 5.69 11.83
C ARG A 102 2.73 5.92 11.32
N GLY A 103 2.95 7.00 10.60
CA GLY A 103 4.24 7.36 10.04
C GLY A 103 4.15 7.80 8.58
N GLY A 104 5.32 7.95 7.95
CA GLY A 104 5.44 8.28 6.54
C GLY A 104 5.79 7.07 5.68
N MET A 105 5.25 7.01 4.47
CA MET A 105 5.52 5.97 3.48
C MET A 105 5.46 6.53 2.07
N PHE A 106 6.28 6.00 1.18
CA PHE A 106 6.18 6.23 -0.26
C PHE A 106 5.14 5.31 -0.89
N ALA A 107 4.20 5.89 -1.64
CA ALA A 107 3.12 5.18 -2.33
C ALA A 107 2.96 5.67 -3.77
N LEU A 108 2.46 4.79 -4.64
CA LEU A 108 2.07 5.19 -5.98
C LEU A 108 0.75 5.97 -5.93
N CYS A 109 0.73 7.13 -6.58
CA CYS A 109 -0.48 7.91 -6.76
C CYS A 109 -1.07 7.63 -8.15
N ILE A 110 -2.32 7.15 -8.23
CA ILE A 110 -2.93 6.77 -9.52
C ILE A 110 -3.07 7.99 -10.44
N ASP A 111 -3.74 9.04 -9.97
CA ASP A 111 -4.16 10.18 -10.81
C ASP A 111 -3.40 11.47 -10.51
N GLY A 112 -2.43 11.41 -9.60
CA GLY A 112 -1.68 12.57 -9.12
C GLY A 112 -2.30 13.23 -7.88
N ALA A 113 -1.50 14.07 -7.23
CA ALA A 113 -1.86 14.75 -6.00
C ALA A 113 -1.11 16.07 -5.88
N SER A 114 -1.69 17.03 -5.16
CA SER A 114 -0.96 18.18 -4.63
C SER A 114 -0.57 17.96 -3.17
N ALA A 115 0.50 18.61 -2.74
CA ALA A 115 0.91 18.60 -1.34
C ALA A 115 -0.22 19.09 -0.42
N GLY A 116 -0.53 18.30 0.62
CA GLY A 116 -1.62 18.56 1.57
C GLY A 116 -2.98 17.97 1.17
N ASP A 117 -3.11 17.39 -0.03
CA ASP A 117 -4.32 16.70 -0.44
C ASP A 117 -4.63 15.51 0.47
N THR A 118 -5.91 15.27 0.69
CA THR A 118 -6.37 14.08 1.40
C THR A 118 -6.21 12.85 0.51
N VAL A 119 -5.66 11.78 1.07
CA VAL A 119 -5.54 10.49 0.38
C VAL A 119 -6.90 9.81 0.27
N SER A 120 -7.18 9.28 -0.91
CA SER A 120 -8.30 8.38 -1.17
C SER A 120 -7.79 7.01 -1.59
N VAL A 121 -8.44 5.95 -1.11
CA VAL A 121 -8.16 4.57 -1.52
C VAL A 121 -9.10 4.19 -2.65
N ASN A 122 -8.55 3.67 -3.75
CA ASN A 122 -9.36 3.11 -4.82
C ASN A 122 -9.91 1.74 -4.42
N LEU A 123 -11.23 1.63 -4.31
CA LEU A 123 -11.95 0.40 -3.99
C LEU A 123 -12.46 -0.34 -5.23
N VAL A 124 -12.34 0.26 -6.43
CA VAL A 124 -12.73 -0.37 -7.70
C VAL A 124 -11.90 -1.63 -7.90
N ALA A 125 -12.58 -2.75 -8.19
CA ALA A 125 -11.93 -4.03 -8.44
C ALA A 125 -10.99 -3.95 -9.66
N GLY A 126 -9.78 -4.48 -9.51
CA GLY A 126 -8.76 -4.47 -10.56
C GLY A 126 -7.36 -4.24 -9.98
N GLU A 127 -6.40 -3.97 -10.87
CA GLU A 127 -4.98 -3.82 -10.51
C GLU A 127 -4.71 -2.68 -9.51
N ASN A 128 -5.49 -1.60 -9.61
CA ASN A 128 -5.37 -0.44 -8.73
C ASN A 128 -6.17 -0.57 -7.43
N GLN A 129 -6.80 -1.72 -7.15
CA GLN A 129 -7.56 -1.86 -5.90
C GLN A 129 -6.62 -1.73 -4.70
N GLY A 130 -6.98 -0.88 -3.75
CA GLY A 130 -6.17 -0.53 -2.58
C GLY A 130 -5.05 0.49 -2.85
N ARG A 131 -4.84 0.94 -4.08
CA ARG A 131 -3.92 2.06 -4.40
C ARG A 131 -4.47 3.38 -3.93
N LEU A 132 -3.56 4.35 -3.84
CA LEU A 132 -3.84 5.68 -3.34
C LEU A 132 -4.00 6.66 -4.49
N THR A 133 -4.90 7.62 -4.31
CA THR A 133 -5.15 8.73 -5.23
C THR A 133 -5.68 9.91 -4.42
N THR A 134 -6.24 10.91 -5.09
CA THR A 134 -6.97 12.03 -4.50
C THR A 134 -8.42 12.05 -4.98
N GLY A 135 -9.24 12.94 -4.43
CA GLY A 135 -10.62 13.15 -4.87
C GLY A 135 -11.66 12.32 -4.13
N THR A 136 -12.93 12.51 -4.53
CA THR A 136 -14.11 11.91 -3.89
C THR A 136 -15.04 11.36 -4.95
N GLY A 137 -15.74 10.26 -4.67
CA GLY A 137 -16.76 9.72 -5.59
C GLY A 137 -16.94 8.21 -5.45
N ASP A 138 -17.76 7.66 -6.34
CA ASP A 138 -18.04 6.22 -6.37
C ASP A 138 -16.74 5.43 -6.56
N GLY A 139 -16.53 4.44 -5.67
CA GLY A 139 -15.33 3.61 -5.68
C GLY A 139 -14.09 4.25 -5.04
N LEU A 140 -14.17 5.48 -4.50
CA LEU A 140 -13.09 6.11 -3.73
C LEU A 140 -13.46 6.23 -2.25
N LEU A 141 -12.53 5.80 -1.39
CA LEU A 141 -12.66 5.93 0.06
C LEU A 141 -11.68 6.96 0.61
N VAL A 142 -12.22 8.10 1.03
CA VAL A 142 -11.44 9.24 1.54
C VAL A 142 -10.94 8.96 2.96
N LEU A 143 -9.64 9.16 3.19
CA LEU A 143 -9.00 9.01 4.49
C LEU A 143 -8.57 10.37 5.03
N ASN A 144 -9.46 11.07 5.72
CA ASN A 144 -9.28 12.46 6.16
C ASN A 144 -8.02 12.72 7.01
N GLN A 145 -7.47 11.69 7.65
CA GLN A 145 -6.26 11.76 8.49
C GLN A 145 -4.99 11.28 7.78
N VAL A 146 -5.06 11.08 6.46
CA VAL A 146 -3.91 10.70 5.63
C VAL A 146 -3.74 11.74 4.55
N LYS A 147 -2.53 12.29 4.47
CA LYS A 147 -2.20 13.41 3.59
C LYS A 147 -1.07 13.07 2.65
N TRP A 148 -1.14 13.54 1.41
CA TRP A 148 0.02 13.62 0.53
C TRP A 148 0.96 14.72 1.04
N VAL A 149 2.26 14.43 1.09
CA VAL A 149 3.29 15.39 1.52
C VAL A 149 3.82 16.18 0.33
N ASP A 150 3.98 15.52 -0.81
CA ASP A 150 4.54 16.10 -2.04
C ASP A 150 3.47 16.36 -3.10
N ASP A 151 3.82 17.21 -4.08
CA ASP A 151 3.14 17.18 -5.38
C ASP A 151 3.56 15.92 -6.15
N VAL A 152 2.58 15.14 -6.60
CA VAL A 152 2.80 13.84 -7.24
C VAL A 152 2.15 13.84 -8.62
N VAL A 153 2.94 13.49 -9.63
CA VAL A 153 2.43 13.27 -10.99
C VAL A 153 1.68 11.93 -11.03
N ALA A 154 0.63 11.83 -11.86
CA ALA A 154 -0.10 10.59 -12.06
C ALA A 154 0.82 9.41 -12.43
N GLY A 155 0.64 8.27 -11.76
CA GLY A 155 1.44 7.06 -11.94
C GLY A 155 2.81 7.08 -11.25
N GLU A 156 3.17 8.16 -10.55
CA GLU A 156 4.46 8.32 -9.88
C GLU A 156 4.37 8.08 -8.37
N ILE A 157 5.54 7.98 -7.74
CA ILE A 157 5.68 7.79 -6.29
C ILE A 157 5.74 9.14 -5.58
N GLY A 158 4.97 9.26 -4.49
CA GLY A 158 5.06 10.38 -3.55
C GLY A 158 4.96 9.93 -2.10
N GLU A 159 5.30 10.80 -1.16
CA GLU A 159 5.15 10.52 0.26
C GLU A 159 3.71 10.77 0.74
N ILE A 160 3.18 9.83 1.53
CA ILE A 160 1.99 10.03 2.36
C ILE A 160 2.38 10.10 3.84
N ARG A 161 1.58 10.82 4.62
CA ARG A 161 1.64 10.84 6.07
C ARG A 161 0.37 10.24 6.67
N VAL A 162 0.53 9.25 7.54
CA VAL A 162 -0.54 8.59 8.28
C VAL A 162 -0.46 9.00 9.75
N ASP A 163 -1.43 9.78 10.22
CA ASP A 163 -1.42 10.34 11.60
C ASP A 163 -2.33 9.57 12.59
N GLY A 164 -2.23 8.23 12.60
CA GLY A 164 -2.89 7.39 13.60
C GLY A 164 -4.22 6.77 13.14
N ILE A 165 -5.05 6.32 14.09
CA ILE A 165 -6.19 5.45 13.80
C ILE A 165 -7.20 6.18 12.91
N LEU A 166 -7.38 5.63 11.71
CA LEU A 166 -8.14 6.12 10.54
C LEU A 166 -9.66 6.16 10.74
N ASN A 167 -10.13 6.53 11.92
CA ASN A 167 -11.55 6.65 12.22
C ASN A 167 -11.89 8.14 12.38
N ALA A 168 -12.90 8.61 11.65
CA ALA A 168 -13.56 9.88 11.94
C ALA A 168 -14.33 9.80 13.27
#